data_AF-A0A7S3JB81-F1
#
_entry.id   AF-A0A7S3JB81-F1
#
_cell.length_a   1.000
_cell.length_b   1.000
_cell.length_c   1.000
_cell.angle_alpha   90.00
_cell.angle_beta   90.00
_cell.angle_gamma   90.00
#
_symmetry.space_group_name_H-M   'P 1'
#
loop_
_entity.id
_entity.type
_entity.pdbx_description
1 polymer ?
#
loop_
_entity_poly.entity_id
_entity_poly.type
_entity_poly.pdbx_seq_one_letter_code
_entity_poly.pdbx_strand_id
1 'polypeptide(L)'
;MYIIYRGAVEVKIPNHKGPPIFIESNDVFGQTALQNKEKRNATIVAKTNVELFTLFKNDYDSVVYEFKKLQKQNNMMFLRELNQFKFWKLEDLEELNKIIETKDIKEGDVLYQIGDETDMFYIVLSGTLFMETIVEVQNSIRYPIGLKQWETKTTTK
;
A
#
# COMPACT_ATOMS: atom_id res chain seq x y z
N MET A 1 7.51 21.15 6.03
CA MET A 1 6.62 21.12 4.84
C MET A 1 5.66 22.29 4.93
N TYR A 2 5.21 22.81 3.79
CA TYR A 2 4.24 23.90 3.74
C TYR A 2 3.06 23.50 2.86
N ILE A 3 1.85 23.88 3.27
CA ILE A 3 0.60 23.63 2.55
C ILE A 3 -0.03 24.98 2.24
N ILE A 4 -0.34 25.25 0.97
CA ILE A 4 -0.92 26.51 0.54
C ILE A 4 -2.41 26.51 0.82
N TYR A 5 -2.83 27.30 1.81
CA TYR A 5 -4.25 27.53 2.08
C TYR A 5 -4.84 28.53 1.08
N ARG A 6 -4.12 29.64 0.86
CA ARG A 6 -4.52 30.69 -0.08
C ARG A 6 -3.30 31.36 -0.71
N GLY A 7 -3.41 31.75 -1.98
CA GLY A 7 -2.39 32.49 -2.71
C GLY A 7 -1.59 31.63 -3.69
N ALA A 8 -0.52 32.19 -4.24
CA ALA A 8 0.33 31.56 -5.24
C ALA A 8 1.82 31.87 -5.00
N VAL A 9 2.67 30.89 -5.27
CA VAL A 9 4.13 30.99 -5.15
C VAL A 9 4.82 30.55 -6.43
N GLU A 10 6.01 31.09 -6.68
CA GLU A 10 6.94 30.65 -7.73
C GLU A 10 8.07 29.83 -7.10
N VAL A 11 8.40 28.70 -7.72
CA VAL A 11 9.52 27.83 -7.35
C VAL A 11 10.71 28.13 -8.25
N LYS A 12 11.81 28.59 -7.65
CA LYS A 12 13.08 28.85 -8.33
C LYS A 12 14.08 27.76 -7.98
N ILE A 13 14.33 26.87 -8.92
CA ILE A 13 15.33 25.80 -8.79
C ILE A 13 16.64 26.27 -9.44
N PRO A 14 17.81 26.12 -8.78
CA PRO A 14 19.09 26.45 -9.39
C PRO A 14 19.29 25.70 -10.71
N ASN A 15 19.76 26.40 -11.76
CA ASN A 15 20.03 25.85 -13.10
C ASN A 15 18.83 25.24 -13.85
N HIS A 16 17.59 25.50 -13.44
CA HIS A 16 16.41 25.09 -14.19
C HIS A 16 16.31 25.88 -15.51
N LYS A 17 16.31 25.17 -16.65
CA LYS A 17 16.20 25.75 -18.00
C LYS A 17 14.77 25.68 -18.57
N GLY A 18 13.80 25.23 -17.79
CA GLY A 18 12.40 25.13 -18.20
C GLY A 18 11.59 26.40 -17.91
N PRO A 19 10.27 26.37 -18.21
CA PRO A 19 9.37 27.45 -17.84
C PRO A 19 9.31 27.64 -16.31
N PRO A 20 8.90 28.83 -15.83
CA PRO A 20 8.68 29.08 -14.41
C PRO A 20 7.66 28.09 -13.83
N ILE A 21 7.94 27.59 -12.62
CA ILE A 21 7.07 26.66 -11.92
C ILE A 21 6.27 27.45 -10.89
N PHE A 22 4.94 27.39 -11.00
CA PHE A 22 4.02 28.01 -10.05
C PHE A 22 3.25 26.95 -9.27
N ILE A 23 3.00 27.23 -8.01
CA ILE A 23 2.24 26.39 -7.10
C ILE A 23 1.13 27.25 -6.50
N GLU A 24 -0.09 26.71 -6.50
CA GLU A 24 -1.30 27.41 -6.08
C GLU A 24 -1.93 26.78 -4.83
N SER A 25 -3.10 27.28 -4.45
CA SER A 25 -3.83 26.82 -3.26
C SER A 25 -4.21 25.34 -3.37
N ASN A 26 -4.24 24.65 -2.22
CA ASN A 26 -4.38 23.18 -2.06
C ASN A 26 -3.18 22.34 -2.48
N ASP A 27 -2.04 22.97 -2.78
CA ASP A 27 -0.80 22.25 -3.10
C ASP A 27 0.23 22.34 -1.95
N VAL A 28 1.22 21.45 -1.98
CA VAL A 28 2.19 21.22 -0.92
C VAL A 28 3.61 21.35 -1.46
N PHE A 29 4.49 22.01 -0.72
CA PHE A 29 5.89 22.12 -1.11
C PHE A 29 6.87 21.95 0.06
N GLY A 30 8.12 21.65 -0.30
CA GLY A 30 9.19 21.43 0.67
C GLY A 30 9.04 20.13 1.48
N GLN A 31 8.38 19.13 0.91
CA GLN A 31 8.26 17.78 1.48
C GLN A 31 9.58 16.99 1.38
N THR A 32 10.33 17.15 0.28
CA THR A 32 11.56 16.40 0.02
C THR A 32 12.61 16.64 1.10
N ALA A 33 12.81 17.91 1.49
CA ALA A 33 13.73 18.28 2.58
C ALA A 33 13.28 17.71 3.94
N LEU A 34 11.97 17.50 4.14
CA LEU A 34 11.43 16.93 5.37
C LEU A 34 11.73 15.43 5.47
N GLN A 35 11.54 14.71 4.37
CA GLN A 35 11.70 13.25 4.28
C GLN A 35 13.18 12.84 4.23
N ASN A 36 13.99 13.49 3.39
CA ASN A 36 15.35 13.05 3.10
C ASN A 36 16.42 13.68 4.00
N LYS A 37 16.03 14.55 4.95
CA LYS A 37 16.96 15.38 5.75
C LYS A 37 17.92 16.24 4.90
N GLU A 38 17.50 16.58 3.68
CA GLU A 38 18.29 17.35 2.73
C GLU A 38 18.11 18.87 2.93
N LYS A 39 19.09 19.65 2.47
CA LYS A 39 18.96 21.10 2.38
C LYS A 39 17.88 21.48 1.37
N ARG A 40 17.31 22.69 1.51
CA ARG A 40 16.33 23.21 0.53
C ARG A 40 16.97 23.26 -0.86
N ASN A 41 16.36 22.56 -1.82
CA ASN A 41 16.80 22.44 -3.21
C ASN A 41 16.19 23.50 -4.14
N ALA A 42 15.27 24.33 -3.63
CA ALA A 42 14.61 25.38 -4.36
C ALA A 42 14.34 26.60 -3.45
N THR A 43 14.30 27.78 -4.07
CA THR A 43 13.84 29.03 -3.44
C THR A 43 12.37 29.24 -3.77
N ILE A 44 11.55 29.59 -2.78
CA ILE A 44 10.12 29.85 -2.96
C ILE A 44 9.86 31.35 -2.83
N VAL A 45 9.15 31.93 -3.78
CA VAL A 45 8.84 33.37 -3.81
C VAL A 45 7.33 33.55 -3.89
N ALA A 46 6.73 34.25 -2.92
CA ALA A 46 5.32 34.59 -2.97
C ALA A 46 5.03 35.54 -4.14
N LYS A 47 3.99 35.23 -4.93
CA LYS A 47 3.51 36.08 -6.04
C LYS A 47 2.26 36.86 -5.68
N THR A 48 1.55 36.40 -4.66
CA THR A 48 0.39 37.07 -4.07
C THR A 48 0.53 37.04 -2.54
N ASN A 49 -0.44 37.62 -1.82
CA ASN A 49 -0.56 37.38 -0.39
C ASN A 49 -0.87 35.90 -0.18
N VAL A 50 -0.03 35.23 0.60
CA VAL A 50 -0.05 33.78 0.76
C VAL A 50 -0.28 33.43 2.23
N GLU A 51 -1.27 32.57 2.48
CA GLU A 51 -1.57 31.97 3.77
C GLU A 51 -1.18 30.49 3.71
N LEU A 52 -0.39 30.03 4.69
CA LEU A 52 0.23 28.71 4.67
C LEU A 52 0.04 28.02 6.01
N PHE A 53 -0.21 26.70 5.95
CA PHE A 53 0.08 25.84 7.09
C PHE A 53 1.54 25.39 7.03
N THR A 54 2.18 25.31 8.20
CA THR A 54 3.56 24.85 8.33
C THR A 54 3.60 23.62 9.23
N LEU A 55 4.25 22.56 8.76
CA LEU A 55 4.57 21.39 9.56
C LEU A 55 6.08 21.31 9.75
N PHE A 56 6.53 21.37 11.01
CA PHE A 56 7.95 21.23 11.34
C PHE A 56 8.40 19.79 11.25
N LYS A 57 9.72 19.61 11.11
CA LYS A 57 10.30 18.28 11.01
C LYS A 57 10.04 17.43 12.24
N ASN A 58 10.22 17.99 13.43
CA ASN A 58 10.02 17.24 14.67
C ASN A 58 8.57 16.77 14.79
N ASP A 59 7.61 17.64 14.48
CA ASP A 59 6.18 17.28 14.50
C ASP A 59 5.87 16.18 13.48
N TYR A 60 6.39 16.30 12.26
CA TYR A 60 6.24 15.27 11.23
C TYR A 60 6.85 13.93 11.66
N ASP A 61 8.10 13.94 12.14
CA ASP A 61 8.80 12.74 12.56
C ASP A 61 8.06 12.08 13.75
N SER A 62 7.54 12.86 14.70
CA SER A 62 6.72 12.37 15.81
C SER A 62 5.41 11.75 15.35
N VAL A 63 4.66 12.42 14.47
CA VAL A 63 3.39 11.89 13.94
C VAL A 63 3.63 10.61 13.14
N VAL A 64 4.64 10.58 12.27
CA VAL A 64 4.99 9.38 11.49
C VAL A 64 5.46 8.25 12.38
N TYR A 65 6.23 8.54 13.44
CA TYR A 65 6.68 7.55 14.40
C TYR A 65 5.49 6.91 15.14
N GLU A 66 4.60 7.73 15.71
CA GLU A 66 3.41 7.23 16.41
C GLU A 66 2.49 6.44 15.48
N PHE A 67 2.30 6.91 14.23
CA PHE A 67 1.54 6.17 13.23
C PHE A 67 2.16 4.79 12.94
N LYS A 68 3.48 4.72 12.67
CA LYS A 68 4.17 3.44 12.42
C LYS A 68 4.12 2.51 13.63
N LYS A 69 4.24 3.05 14.83
CA LYS A 69 4.14 2.30 16.08
C LYS A 69 2.75 1.68 16.25
N LEU A 70 1.69 2.47 16.02
CA LEU A 70 0.31 1.97 16.05
C LEU A 70 0.07 0.90 14.98
N GLN A 71 0.58 1.09 13.76
CA GLN A 71 0.48 0.07 12.70
C GLN A 71 1.16 -1.24 13.10
N LYS A 72 2.39 -1.18 13.64
CA LYS A 72 3.07 -2.39 14.13
C LYS A 72 2.32 -3.04 15.29
N GLN A 73 1.71 -2.27 16.19
CA GLN A 73 0.88 -2.83 17.27
C GLN A 73 -0.38 -3.53 16.72
N ASN A 74 -1.07 -2.92 15.75
CA ASN A 74 -2.24 -3.51 15.11
C ASN A 74 -1.90 -4.80 14.36
N ASN A 75 -0.82 -4.77 13.57
CA ASN A 75 -0.30 -5.96 12.89
C ASN A 75 0.03 -7.07 13.89
N MET A 76 0.66 -6.73 15.03
CA MET A 76 0.97 -7.71 16.06
C MET A 76 -0.28 -8.37 16.64
N MET A 77 -1.32 -7.57 16.94
CA MET A 77 -2.59 -8.10 17.44
C MET A 77 -3.21 -9.06 16.42
N PHE A 78 -3.26 -8.66 15.15
CA PHE A 78 -3.80 -9.49 14.08
C PHE A 78 -3.01 -10.78 13.85
N LEU A 79 -1.68 -10.71 13.78
CA LEU A 79 -0.83 -11.89 13.58
C LEU A 79 -1.01 -12.93 14.69
N ARG A 80 -1.27 -12.50 15.93
CA ARG A 80 -1.54 -13.41 17.06
C ARG A 80 -2.89 -14.13 16.96
N GLU A 81 -3.85 -13.59 16.21
CA GLU A 81 -5.16 -14.20 16.00
C GLU A 81 -5.14 -15.28 14.91
N LEU A 82 -4.12 -15.29 14.06
CA LEU A 82 -4.00 -16.28 12.99
C LEU A 82 -3.62 -17.66 13.53
N ASN A 83 -4.44 -18.66 13.21
CA ASN A 83 -4.23 -20.04 13.62
C ASN A 83 -2.86 -20.59 13.17
N GLN A 84 -2.35 -20.15 12.02
CA GLN A 84 -1.05 -20.52 11.48
C GLN A 84 0.11 -20.13 12.39
N PHE A 85 -0.06 -19.08 13.20
CA PHE A 85 0.97 -18.57 14.11
C PHE A 85 0.69 -18.89 15.58
N LYS A 86 -0.32 -19.72 15.87
CA LYS A 86 -0.72 -20.07 17.24
C LYS A 86 0.40 -20.64 18.12
N PHE A 87 1.37 -21.33 17.51
CA PHE A 87 2.50 -21.96 18.21
C PHE A 87 3.81 -21.19 18.07
N TRP A 88 3.80 -20.04 17.37
CA TRP A 88 4.99 -19.20 17.24
C TRP A 88 5.25 -18.48 18.56
N LYS A 89 6.53 -18.28 18.88
CA LYS A 89 6.90 -17.49 20.05
C LYS A 89 6.66 -16.00 19.78
N LEU A 90 6.59 -15.22 20.85
CA LEU A 90 6.39 -13.78 20.73
C LEU A 90 7.52 -13.13 19.94
N GLU A 91 8.75 -13.58 20.16
CA GLU A 91 9.96 -13.06 19.52
C GLU A 91 9.95 -13.33 18.00
N ASP A 92 9.50 -14.51 17.58
CA ASP A 92 9.39 -14.87 16.15
C ASP A 92 8.33 -14.00 15.45
N LEU A 93 7.21 -13.74 16.13
CA LEU A 93 6.16 -12.84 15.65
C LEU A 93 6.61 -11.37 15.61
N GLU A 94 7.41 -10.93 16.57
CA GLU A 94 8.00 -9.60 16.56
C GLU A 94 8.98 -9.42 15.41
N GLU A 95 9.83 -10.41 15.12
CA GLU A 95 10.70 -10.41 13.95
C GLU A 95 9.91 -10.38 12.64
N LEU A 96 8.89 -11.22 12.50
CA LEU A 96 7.98 -11.18 11.35
C LEU A 96 7.31 -9.82 11.21
N ASN A 97 6.79 -9.26 12.30
CA ASN A 97 6.12 -7.98 12.29
C ASN A 97 7.09 -6.83 11.97
N LYS A 98 8.40 -6.96 12.20
CA LYS A 98 9.38 -5.95 11.74
C LYS A 98 9.48 -5.93 10.22
N ILE A 99 9.53 -7.11 9.59
CA ILE A 99 9.77 -7.26 8.14
C ILE A 99 8.50 -7.23 7.28
N ILE A 100 7.32 -7.48 7.86
CA ILE A 100 6.07 -7.50 7.09
C ILE A 100 5.75 -6.11 6.51
N GLU A 101 5.34 -6.10 5.24
CA GLU A 101 4.95 -4.90 4.51
C GLU A 101 3.45 -4.95 4.18
N THR A 102 2.77 -3.81 4.34
CA THR A 102 1.36 -3.67 3.98
C THR A 102 1.25 -3.24 2.53
N LYS A 103 0.38 -3.93 1.76
CA LYS A 103 0.07 -3.58 0.37
C LYS A 103 -1.42 -3.29 0.24
N ASP A 104 -1.75 -2.06 -0.12
CA ASP A 104 -3.12 -1.66 -0.45
C ASP A 104 -3.39 -1.88 -1.94
N ILE A 105 -4.54 -2.50 -2.24
CA ILE A 105 -5.04 -2.69 -3.61
C ILE A 105 -6.47 -2.16 -3.68
N LYS A 106 -6.86 -1.64 -4.84
CA LYS A 106 -8.23 -1.13 -5.05
C LYS A 106 -9.14 -2.21 -5.61
N GLU A 107 -10.44 -1.97 -5.52
CA GLU A 107 -11.42 -2.81 -6.20
C GLU A 107 -11.13 -2.86 -7.71
N GLY A 108 -11.07 -4.08 -8.25
CA GLY A 108 -10.71 -4.34 -9.65
C GLY A 108 -9.21 -4.51 -9.92
N ASP A 109 -8.34 -4.20 -8.97
CA ASP A 109 -6.90 -4.45 -9.12
C ASP A 109 -6.60 -5.95 -8.99
N VAL A 110 -5.78 -6.47 -9.90
CA VAL A 110 -5.29 -7.86 -9.86
C VAL A 110 -4.01 -7.91 -9.01
N LEU A 111 -4.02 -8.74 -7.96
CA LEU A 111 -2.86 -8.87 -7.07
C LEU A 111 -1.67 -9.59 -7.75
N TYR A 112 -1.96 -10.71 -8.42
CA TYR A 112 -1.08 -11.47 -9.31
C TYR A 112 -1.93 -12.39 -10.21
N GLN A 113 -1.34 -12.88 -11.30
CA GLN A 113 -1.97 -13.80 -12.25
C GLN A 113 -1.47 -15.24 -12.08
N ILE A 114 -2.25 -16.20 -12.57
CA ILE A 114 -1.87 -17.61 -12.54
C ILE A 114 -0.62 -17.79 -13.42
N GLY A 115 0.44 -18.35 -12.82
CA GLY A 115 1.72 -18.58 -13.48
C GLY A 115 2.80 -17.54 -13.18
N ASP A 116 2.48 -16.46 -12.46
CA ASP A 116 3.48 -15.49 -12.02
C ASP A 116 4.48 -16.13 -11.04
N GLU A 117 5.78 -15.86 -11.24
CA GLU A 117 6.84 -16.28 -10.31
C GLU A 117 6.74 -15.47 -9.01
N THR A 118 6.78 -16.13 -7.85
CA THR A 118 6.80 -15.44 -6.56
C THR A 118 7.41 -16.26 -5.43
N ASP A 119 8.18 -15.58 -4.58
CA ASP A 119 8.72 -16.11 -3.31
C ASP A 119 7.97 -15.54 -2.09
N MET A 120 6.79 -14.92 -2.30
CA MET A 120 6.03 -14.23 -1.26
C MET A 120 4.64 -14.85 -1.09
N PHE A 121 4.11 -14.77 0.13
CA PHE A 121 2.70 -15.06 0.42
C PHE A 121 2.04 -13.83 1.02
N TYR A 122 0.72 -13.76 0.88
CA TYR A 122 -0.07 -12.63 1.36
C TYR A 122 -0.96 -13.04 2.53
N ILE A 123 -1.15 -12.10 3.45
CA ILE A 123 -2.10 -12.22 4.55
C ILE A 123 -3.13 -11.11 4.35
N VAL A 124 -4.40 -11.49 4.19
CA VAL A 124 -5.49 -10.52 4.01
C VAL A 124 -5.81 -9.89 5.36
N LEU A 125 -5.43 -8.62 5.54
CA LEU A 125 -5.74 -7.84 6.74
C LEU A 125 -7.21 -7.39 6.76
N SER A 126 -7.72 -6.92 5.63
CA SER A 126 -9.11 -6.49 5.48
C SER A 126 -9.56 -6.58 4.02
N GLY A 127 -10.87 -6.73 3.81
CA GLY A 127 -11.46 -6.86 2.48
C GLY A 127 -11.65 -8.32 2.05
N THR A 128 -11.89 -8.52 0.76
CA THR A 128 -12.13 -9.85 0.19
C THR A 128 -11.42 -9.93 -1.16
N LEU A 129 -10.78 -11.07 -1.41
CA LEU A 129 -10.13 -11.37 -2.67
C LEU A 129 -10.92 -12.45 -3.40
N PHE A 130 -11.04 -12.28 -4.71
CA PHE A 130 -11.48 -13.35 -5.60
C PHE A 130 -10.26 -14.13 -6.07
N MET A 131 -10.30 -15.46 -5.96
CA MET A 131 -9.21 -16.35 -6.35
C MET A 131 -9.71 -17.30 -7.43
N GLU A 132 -8.96 -17.39 -8.52
CA GLU A 132 -9.14 -18.39 -9.58
C GLU A 132 -7.99 -19.39 -9.54
N THR A 133 -8.29 -20.66 -9.77
CA THR A 133 -7.29 -21.72 -9.87
C THR A 133 -7.62 -22.65 -11.02
N ILE A 134 -6.59 -23.18 -11.68
CA ILE A 134 -6.76 -24.20 -12.72
C ILE A 134 -6.84 -25.55 -12.02
N VAL A 135 -7.97 -26.23 -12.16
CA VAL A 135 -8.16 -27.58 -11.64
C VAL A 135 -8.02 -28.57 -12.79
N GLU A 136 -6.99 -29.41 -12.76
CA GLU A 136 -6.87 -30.53 -13.70
C GLU A 136 -7.95 -31.57 -13.40
N VAL A 137 -8.88 -31.74 -14.34
CA VAL A 137 -9.88 -32.80 -14.27
C VAL A 137 -9.18 -34.14 -14.52
N GLN A 138 -9.09 -34.99 -13.51
CA GLN A 138 -8.43 -36.29 -13.64
C GLN A 138 -9.26 -37.29 -14.45
N ASN A 139 -10.57 -37.30 -14.22
CA ASN A 139 -11.49 -38.19 -14.91
C ASN A 139 -12.88 -37.54 -14.97
N SER A 140 -13.52 -37.63 -16.14
CA SER A 140 -14.94 -37.34 -16.32
C SER A 140 -15.62 -38.62 -16.76
N ILE A 141 -16.48 -39.17 -15.90
CA ILE A 141 -17.27 -40.36 -16.25
C ILE A 141 -18.69 -39.87 -16.50
N ARG A 142 -19.19 -40.16 -17.70
CA ARG A 142 -20.57 -39.89 -18.09
C ARG A 142 -21.33 -41.21 -18.12
N TYR A 143 -22.43 -41.32 -17.38
CA TYR A 143 -23.24 -42.53 -17.33
C TYR A 143 -24.73 -42.22 -17.51
N PRO A 144 -25.50 -43.13 -18.13
CA PRO A 144 -26.92 -42.91 -18.38
C PRO A 144 -27.71 -43.07 -17.09
N ILE A 145 -28.59 -42.11 -16.79
CA ILE A 145 -29.51 -42.13 -15.63
C ILE A 145 -30.98 -42.26 -16.07
N GLY A 146 -31.26 -42.26 -17.38
CA GLY A 146 -32.59 -42.42 -17.95
C GLY A 146 -32.61 -42.36 -19.47
N LEU A 147 -33.78 -42.56 -20.08
CA LEU A 147 -33.97 -42.40 -21.53
C LEU A 147 -33.58 -40.97 -21.95
N LYS A 148 -32.46 -40.85 -22.68
CA LYS A 148 -31.83 -39.58 -23.09
C LYS A 148 -31.35 -38.69 -21.92
N GLN A 149 -31.24 -39.23 -20.70
CA GLN A 149 -30.72 -38.50 -19.54
C GLN A 149 -29.35 -39.05 -19.16
N TRP A 150 -28.39 -38.14 -19.00
CA TRP A 150 -27.00 -38.47 -18.69
C TRP A 150 -26.53 -37.60 -17.54
N GLU A 151 -25.79 -38.19 -16.62
CA GLU A 151 -25.12 -37.48 -15.54
C GLU A 151 -23.61 -37.55 -15.77
N THR A 152 -22.91 -36.45 -15.47
CA THR A 152 -21.46 -36.37 -15.54
C THR A 152 -20.92 -36.20 -14.15
N LYS A 153 -20.10 -37.15 -13.70
CA LYS A 153 -19.35 -37.03 -12.45
C LYS A 153 -17.91 -36.69 -12.77
N THR A 154 -17.43 -35.59 -12.21
CA THR A 154 -16.08 -35.08 -12.42
C THR A 154 -15.29 -35.26 -11.13
N THR A 155 -14.14 -35.91 -11.19
CA THR A 155 -13.20 -35.98 -10.06
C THR A 155 -12.06 -35.02 -10.31
N THR A 156 -11.86 -34.10 -9.38
CA THR A 156 -10.74 -33.15 -9.35
C THR A 156 -9.63 -33.72 -8.47
N LYS A 157 -8.37 -33.38 -8.79
CA LYS A 157 -7.21 -33.78 -7.99
C LYS A 157 -7.15 -33.06 -6.64
#